data_AF-A0A8C4LF06-F1
#
_entry.id   AF-A0A8C4LF06-F1
#
_cell.length_a   1.000
_cell.length_b   1.000
_cell.length_c   1.000
_cell.angle_alpha   90.00
_cell.angle_beta   90.00
_cell.angle_gamma   90.00
#
_symmetry.space_group_name_H-M   'P 1'
#
loop_
_entity.id
_entity.type
_entity.pdbx_description
1 polymer ?
#
loop_
_entity_poly.entity_id
_entity_poly.type
_entity_poly.pdbx_seq_one_letter_code
_entity_poly.pdbx_strand_id
1 'polypeptide(L)'
;MHHALLQEVDIVVAPCQGLRPTVDVLGDLVNDFLPVITYALHKDELSERDEQELQEIQKYFSFPIFFFKMPKLGSEIIDSSTRRMENERSPLHRQLIDLGYLSSSHCNCGAPGQDAKAQSMLVEQSEKLRHLSTFSHQVLQTRLVDAAKALNLVHCRCLDLFINQAFDMQRDLQITPKRLEYTRKKENELYESLMNIANRKQEEMKDMIVETLNSMKEELLDDAANMEFKDVIVPENGEPVGTREIKCCIRQIQELIISRLNQAVANKLISSVDYLRESFVGTLERCLQSLEKSQDVSVHITSNYLKQILNAAYHVEVTFHSGSSVTRMLWEQIKQIIQRITWVSPPVITLEWKRKVAQEAIESLSASKLAKSICSQFRTRLNSSHEAFAASLRQLEAGHSGRLEKTEDLWLKVRKDHAPRLARLSLESRSLQDVLLHRKPKLGQELGRGQYGVVYLCDSWGGHFPCALKSVVPPDEKHWNDLALEFHYMRVLGSFISVGKIQRRSQ
;
A
#
# COMPACT_ATOMS: atom_id res chain seq x y z
N MET A 1 47.68 -19.43 -39.30
CA MET A 1 47.14 -19.69 -37.94
C MET A 1 45.80 -20.38 -38.08
N HIS A 2 45.71 -21.69 -37.89
CA HIS A 2 44.44 -22.44 -37.93
C HIS A 2 44.35 -23.28 -36.66
N HIS A 3 44.16 -22.61 -35.53
CA HIS A 3 43.90 -23.27 -34.25
C HIS A 3 42.43 -23.02 -33.89
N ALA A 4 41.66 -24.07 -33.58
CA ALA A 4 40.20 -23.97 -33.37
C ALA A 4 39.81 -22.92 -32.30
N LEU A 5 40.63 -22.76 -31.26
CA LEU A 5 40.43 -21.72 -30.23
C LEU A 5 40.55 -20.27 -30.74
N LEU A 6 41.21 -20.05 -31.87
CA LEU A 6 41.34 -18.72 -32.50
C LEU A 6 40.18 -18.41 -33.45
N GLN A 7 39.25 -19.35 -33.64
CA GLN A 7 38.04 -19.13 -34.46
C GLN A 7 36.90 -18.47 -33.67
N GLU A 8 36.93 -18.55 -32.33
CA GLU A 8 35.89 -18.03 -31.43
C GLU A 8 36.36 -16.80 -30.62
N VAL A 9 37.55 -16.27 -30.94
CA VAL A 9 38.16 -15.13 -30.22
C VAL A 9 38.69 -14.12 -31.23
N ASP A 10 38.29 -12.87 -31.07
CA ASP A 10 38.86 -11.75 -31.81
C ASP A 10 40.17 -11.28 -31.15
N ILE A 11 41.28 -11.41 -31.87
CA ILE A 11 42.56 -10.86 -31.43
C ILE A 11 42.67 -9.44 -31.95
N VAL A 12 42.61 -8.47 -31.03
CA VAL A 12 42.87 -7.07 -31.34
C VAL A 12 44.27 -6.70 -30.89
N VAL A 13 45.06 -6.17 -31.82
CA VAL A 13 46.35 -5.53 -31.52
C VAL A 13 46.12 -4.03 -31.51
N ALA A 14 46.32 -3.41 -30.35
CA ALA A 14 46.18 -1.96 -30.24
C ALA A 14 47.17 -1.28 -31.22
N PRO A 15 46.73 -0.26 -31.99
CA PRO A 15 47.63 0.51 -32.85
C PRO A 15 48.75 1.15 -32.03
N CYS A 16 49.87 1.48 -32.69
CA CYS A 16 50.98 2.15 -32.01
C CYS A 16 50.49 3.40 -31.26
N GLN A 17 50.99 3.59 -30.04
CA GLN A 17 50.57 4.63 -29.09
C GLN A 17 50.53 6.06 -29.70
N GLY A 18 51.35 6.35 -30.72
CA GLY A 18 51.37 7.65 -31.41
C GLY A 18 50.21 7.90 -32.39
N LEU A 19 49.42 6.88 -32.72
CA LEU A 19 48.30 6.98 -33.65
C LEU A 19 46.95 7.09 -32.94
N ARG A 20 46.78 6.32 -31.85
CA ARG A 20 45.57 6.32 -31.03
C ARG A 20 45.90 5.83 -29.61
N PRO A 21 45.43 6.52 -28.56
CA PRO A 21 45.60 6.07 -27.18
C PRO A 21 44.95 4.69 -26.94
N THR A 22 45.61 3.84 -26.16
CA THR A 22 45.11 2.49 -25.82
C THR A 22 43.82 2.52 -25.01
N VAL A 23 43.61 3.55 -24.20
CA VAL A 23 42.36 3.75 -23.46
C VAL A 23 41.16 3.90 -24.39
N ASP A 24 41.31 4.63 -25.50
CA ASP A 24 40.23 4.82 -26.47
C ASP A 24 39.91 3.51 -27.20
N VAL A 25 40.94 2.73 -27.53
CA VAL A 25 40.79 1.41 -28.18
C VAL A 25 40.08 0.44 -27.25
N LEU A 26 40.46 0.41 -25.97
CA LEU A 26 39.76 -0.40 -24.96
C LEU A 26 38.34 0.10 -24.74
N GLY A 27 38.11 1.41 -24.74
CA GLY A 27 36.80 2.03 -24.59
C GLY A 27 35.81 1.59 -25.68
N ASP A 28 36.26 1.48 -26.92
CA ASP A 28 35.43 0.98 -28.03
C ASP A 28 35.04 -0.50 -27.83
N LEU A 29 35.95 -1.32 -27.30
CA LEU A 29 35.79 -2.78 -27.26
C LEU A 29 35.05 -3.29 -26.03
N VAL A 30 35.22 -2.64 -24.88
CA VAL A 30 34.73 -3.14 -23.57
C VAL A 30 33.21 -3.22 -23.48
N ASN A 31 32.48 -2.48 -24.32
CA ASN A 31 31.02 -2.50 -24.33
C ASN A 31 30.46 -3.79 -24.96
N ASP A 32 31.13 -4.30 -26.00
CA ASP A 32 30.63 -5.42 -26.80
C ASP A 32 31.37 -6.74 -26.49
N PHE A 33 32.57 -6.66 -25.91
CA PHE A 33 33.45 -7.81 -25.66
C PHE A 33 33.93 -7.87 -24.22
N LEU A 34 34.22 -9.09 -23.75
CA LEU A 34 34.86 -9.32 -22.46
C LEU A 34 36.39 -9.44 -22.66
N PRO A 35 37.18 -8.40 -22.37
CA PRO A 35 38.58 -8.39 -22.76
C PRO A 35 39.45 -9.23 -21.83
N VAL A 36 40.38 -9.97 -22.42
CA VAL A 36 41.58 -10.46 -21.75
C VAL A 36 42.74 -9.61 -22.23
N ILE A 37 43.25 -8.75 -21.36
CA ILE A 37 44.28 -7.76 -21.73
C ILE A 37 45.66 -8.37 -21.53
N THR A 38 46.46 -8.39 -22.60
CA THR A 38 47.87 -8.75 -22.55
C THR A 38 48.72 -7.52 -22.89
N TYR A 39 49.65 -7.17 -22.01
CA TYR A 39 50.55 -6.04 -22.20
C TYR A 39 51.98 -6.56 -22.38
N ALA A 40 52.50 -6.42 -23.61
CA ALA A 40 53.80 -6.96 -24.00
C ALA A 40 54.91 -5.90 -23.89
N LEU A 41 55.99 -6.23 -23.19
CA LEU A 41 57.12 -5.34 -22.93
C LEU A 41 58.41 -5.94 -23.47
N HIS A 42 59.25 -5.15 -24.13
CA HIS A 42 60.56 -5.62 -24.59
C HIS A 42 61.71 -5.26 -23.63
N LYS A 43 61.51 -4.24 -22.79
CA LYS A 43 62.55 -3.69 -21.90
C LYS A 43 62.49 -4.31 -20.51
N ASP A 44 63.59 -4.14 -19.77
CA ASP A 44 63.73 -4.58 -18.38
C ASP A 44 63.05 -3.61 -17.37
N GLU A 45 62.63 -2.44 -17.84
CA GLU A 45 61.96 -1.35 -17.10
C GLU A 45 60.89 -0.70 -17.97
N LEU A 46 59.85 -0.15 -17.34
CA LEU A 46 58.84 0.70 -17.99
C LEU A 46 59.47 2.04 -18.37
N SER A 47 59.11 2.56 -19.55
CA SER A 47 59.38 3.95 -19.89
C SER A 47 58.33 4.87 -19.28
N GLU A 48 58.61 6.18 -19.16
CA GLU A 48 57.61 7.18 -18.71
C GLU A 48 56.30 7.09 -19.49
N ARG A 49 56.38 6.75 -20.79
CA ARG A 49 55.19 6.59 -21.64
C ARG A 49 54.39 5.33 -21.29
N ASP A 50 55.06 4.23 -20.99
CA ASP A 50 54.40 2.99 -20.56
C ASP A 50 53.74 3.19 -19.18
N GLU A 51 54.39 3.92 -18.28
CA GLU A 51 53.84 4.27 -16.96
C GLU A 51 52.59 5.15 -17.09
N GLN A 52 52.63 6.20 -17.93
CA GLN A 52 51.48 7.06 -18.20
C GLN A 52 50.31 6.29 -18.78
N GLU A 53 50.55 5.44 -19.80
CA GLU A 53 49.52 4.62 -20.42
C GLU A 53 48.87 3.67 -19.40
N LEU A 54 49.67 2.97 -18.60
CA LEU A 54 49.17 2.06 -17.58
C LEU A 54 48.39 2.79 -16.48
N GLN A 55 48.79 4.01 -16.11
CA GLN A 55 48.02 4.85 -15.18
C GLN A 55 46.67 5.27 -15.78
N GLU A 56 46.65 5.65 -17.05
CA GLU A 56 45.40 6.00 -17.75
C GLU A 56 44.47 4.79 -17.85
N ILE A 57 44.98 3.61 -18.24
CA ILE A 57 44.19 2.37 -18.27
C ILE A 57 43.60 2.09 -16.90
N GLN A 58 44.39 2.18 -15.82
CA GLN A 58 43.91 1.91 -14.47
C GLN A 58 42.85 2.92 -13.98
N LYS A 59 42.98 4.18 -14.42
CA LYS A 59 42.04 5.26 -14.08
C LYS A 59 40.67 5.02 -14.69
N TYR A 60 40.61 4.58 -15.94
CA TYR A 60 39.33 4.37 -16.65
C TYR A 60 38.81 2.93 -16.52
N PHE A 61 39.68 1.96 -16.30
CA PHE A 61 39.34 0.54 -16.28
C PHE A 61 39.99 -0.20 -15.11
N SER A 62 39.20 -1.05 -14.46
CA SER A 62 39.68 -1.96 -13.42
C SER A 62 39.76 -3.40 -13.94
N PHE A 63 40.54 -3.61 -15.00
CA PHE A 63 40.79 -4.94 -15.56
C PHE A 63 42.13 -5.50 -15.09
N PRO A 64 42.20 -6.80 -14.76
CA PRO A 64 43.47 -7.50 -14.61
C PRO A 64 44.23 -7.52 -15.94
N ILE A 65 45.55 -7.31 -15.90
CA ILE A 65 46.42 -7.32 -17.07
C ILE A 65 47.45 -8.45 -16.98
N PHE A 66 47.62 -9.20 -18.07
CA PHE A 66 48.71 -10.15 -18.23
C PHE A 66 49.93 -9.44 -18.83
N PHE A 67 50.91 -9.10 -17.99
CA PHE A 67 52.16 -8.51 -18.44
C PHE A 67 53.11 -9.60 -18.91
N PHE A 68 53.63 -9.48 -20.14
CA PHE A 68 54.57 -10.43 -20.70
C PHE A 68 55.82 -9.73 -21.22
N LYS A 69 56.98 -10.14 -20.72
CA LYS A 69 58.27 -9.64 -21.19
C LYS A 69 58.75 -10.46 -22.39
N MET A 70 58.91 -9.81 -23.53
CA MET A 70 59.40 -10.42 -24.76
C MET A 70 60.88 -10.78 -24.62
N PRO A 71 61.28 -12.02 -24.99
CA PRO A 71 62.68 -12.39 -25.01
C PRO A 71 63.47 -11.54 -26.01
N LYS A 72 64.73 -11.20 -25.68
CA LYS A 72 65.64 -10.49 -26.57
C LYS A 72 66.02 -11.41 -27.74
N LEU A 73 65.79 -10.96 -28.98
CA LEU A 73 66.11 -11.71 -30.19
C LEU A 73 67.63 -11.92 -30.26
N GLY A 74 68.10 -13.18 -30.28
CA GLY A 74 69.53 -13.53 -30.33
C GLY A 74 70.17 -14.00 -29.01
N SER A 75 69.41 -14.12 -27.93
CA SER A 75 69.88 -14.71 -26.66
C SER A 75 69.70 -16.24 -26.60
N GLU A 76 69.73 -16.92 -27.74
CA GLU A 76 69.80 -18.38 -27.76
C GLU A 76 71.26 -18.81 -27.77
N ILE A 77 71.58 -19.65 -26.78
CA ILE A 77 72.85 -20.36 -26.54
C ILE A 77 73.84 -19.53 -25.70
N ILE A 78 74.20 -20.11 -24.55
CA ILE A 78 75.11 -19.61 -23.51
C ILE A 78 74.49 -18.59 -22.54
N ASP A 79 73.62 -19.06 -21.64
CA ASP A 79 73.96 -18.88 -20.22
C ASP A 79 73.25 -19.89 -19.31
N SER A 80 73.88 -21.05 -19.11
CA SER A 80 73.49 -21.99 -18.06
C SER A 80 73.94 -21.54 -16.65
N SER A 81 74.43 -20.30 -16.48
CA SER A 81 75.01 -19.84 -15.20
C SER A 81 74.13 -18.87 -14.39
N THR A 82 73.01 -18.36 -14.92
CA THR A 82 72.10 -17.44 -14.18
C THR A 82 71.03 -18.15 -13.34
N ARG A 83 71.13 -19.46 -13.11
CA ARG A 83 70.22 -20.24 -12.24
C ARG A 83 70.30 -19.91 -10.72
N ARG A 84 71.02 -18.84 -10.31
CA ARG A 84 71.33 -18.59 -8.89
C ARG A 84 70.77 -17.31 -8.26
N MET A 85 69.84 -16.59 -8.90
CA MET A 85 69.15 -15.47 -8.25
C MET A 85 67.63 -15.46 -8.54
N GLU A 86 66.92 -16.52 -8.15
CA GLU A 86 65.44 -16.55 -8.23
C GLU A 86 64.74 -15.69 -7.17
N ASN A 87 65.48 -15.03 -6.26
CA ASN A 87 64.91 -14.31 -5.11
C ASN A 87 64.88 -12.78 -5.23
N GLU A 88 65.54 -12.16 -6.21
CA GLU A 88 65.47 -10.71 -6.38
C GLU A 88 64.39 -10.32 -7.39
N ARG A 89 63.38 -9.58 -6.90
CA ARG A 89 62.31 -9.02 -7.74
C ARG A 89 62.92 -8.07 -8.77
N SER A 90 62.60 -8.27 -10.06
CA SER A 90 63.08 -7.45 -11.17
C SER A 90 62.64 -5.98 -11.05
N PRO A 91 63.35 -5.03 -11.69
CA PRO A 91 62.97 -3.62 -11.73
C PRO A 91 61.53 -3.42 -12.23
N LEU A 92 61.18 -4.09 -13.34
CA LEU A 92 59.82 -4.12 -13.89
C LEU A 92 58.77 -4.60 -12.88
N HIS A 93 59.07 -5.64 -12.10
CA HIS A 93 58.15 -6.12 -11.07
C HIS A 93 57.90 -5.08 -9.97
N ARG A 94 58.91 -4.29 -9.58
CA ARG A 94 58.76 -3.21 -8.59
C ARG A 94 57.90 -2.08 -9.14
N GLN A 95 58.18 -1.62 -10.36
CA GLN A 95 57.39 -0.57 -11.02
C GLN A 95 55.90 -0.96 -11.12
N LEU A 96 55.60 -2.22 -11.46
CA LEU A 96 54.21 -2.69 -11.53
C LEU A 96 53.53 -2.86 -10.16
N ILE A 97 54.29 -3.06 -9.08
CA ILE A 97 53.76 -2.97 -7.70
C ILE A 97 53.45 -1.51 -7.36
N ASP A 98 54.36 -0.59 -7.68
CA ASP A 98 54.20 0.83 -7.37
C ASP A 98 53.01 1.45 -8.12
N LEU A 99 52.74 0.98 -9.34
CA LEU A 99 51.54 1.29 -10.11
C LEU A 99 50.27 0.56 -9.63
N GLY A 100 50.36 -0.29 -8.60
CA GLY A 100 49.20 -1.00 -8.03
C GLY A 100 48.64 -2.14 -8.86
N TYR A 101 49.37 -2.61 -9.89
CA TYR A 101 48.95 -3.75 -10.70
C TYR A 101 49.26 -5.08 -10.00
N LEU A 102 50.40 -5.18 -9.32
CA LEU A 102 50.84 -6.40 -8.64
C LEU A 102 50.75 -6.25 -7.11
N SER A 103 50.47 -7.35 -6.40
CA SER A 103 50.44 -7.37 -4.93
C SER A 103 51.80 -7.78 -4.35
N SER A 104 52.23 -7.11 -3.27
CA SER A 104 53.52 -7.35 -2.62
C SER A 104 53.61 -8.68 -1.86
N SER A 105 52.48 -9.35 -1.61
CA SER A 105 52.30 -10.49 -0.71
C SER A 105 52.15 -11.87 -1.38
N HIS A 106 52.14 -11.95 -2.71
CA HIS A 106 51.95 -13.23 -3.43
C HIS A 106 53.24 -13.72 -4.09
N CYS A 107 53.78 -14.83 -3.58
CA CYS A 107 54.84 -15.60 -4.23
C CYS A 107 54.24 -16.43 -5.38
N ASN A 108 54.81 -16.30 -6.58
CA ASN A 108 54.37 -16.90 -7.86
C ASN A 108 54.47 -18.45 -7.93
N CYS A 109 54.56 -19.15 -6.80
CA CYS A 109 54.82 -20.59 -6.72
C CYS A 109 53.72 -21.41 -6.01
N GLY A 110 52.56 -20.83 -5.72
CA GLY A 110 51.37 -21.57 -5.29
C GLY A 110 50.33 -21.68 -6.40
N ALA A 111 49.73 -22.87 -6.58
CA ALA A 111 48.51 -22.98 -7.37
C ALA A 111 47.47 -22.00 -6.79
N PRO A 112 46.87 -21.11 -7.60
CA PRO A 112 45.94 -20.11 -7.10
C PRO A 112 44.77 -20.80 -6.41
N GLY A 113 44.47 -20.38 -5.17
CA GLY A 113 43.29 -20.83 -4.45
C GLY A 113 42.02 -20.55 -5.26
N GLN A 114 41.04 -21.45 -5.19
CA GLN A 114 39.83 -21.42 -6.02
C GLN A 114 38.94 -20.18 -5.80
N ASP A 115 39.21 -19.37 -4.76
CA ASP A 115 38.52 -18.11 -4.42
C ASP A 115 39.33 -16.84 -4.74
N ALA A 116 40.48 -16.95 -5.40
CA ALA A 116 41.31 -15.80 -5.73
C ALA A 116 40.70 -15.02 -6.91
N LYS A 117 40.25 -13.78 -6.63
CA LYS A 117 39.89 -12.78 -7.66
C LYS A 117 41.02 -12.71 -8.70
N ALA A 118 40.69 -12.71 -9.99
CA ALA A 118 41.70 -12.56 -11.02
C ALA A 118 42.52 -11.28 -10.79
N GLN A 119 43.83 -11.42 -10.63
CA GLN A 119 44.78 -10.34 -10.40
C GLN A 119 45.72 -10.24 -11.59
N SER A 120 46.23 -9.05 -11.85
CA SER A 120 47.27 -8.84 -12.86
C SER A 120 48.52 -9.65 -12.52
N MET A 121 49.25 -10.10 -13.53
CA MET A 121 50.44 -10.91 -13.34
C MET A 121 51.55 -10.55 -14.32
N LEU A 122 52.80 -10.70 -13.88
CA LEU A 122 53.98 -10.51 -14.71
C LEU A 122 54.65 -11.85 -15.02
N VAL A 123 54.87 -12.11 -16.30
CA VAL A 123 55.60 -13.28 -16.82
C VAL A 123 56.82 -12.81 -17.59
N GLU A 124 58.02 -13.07 -17.04
CA GLU A 124 59.28 -12.67 -17.67
C GLU A 124 59.97 -13.79 -18.46
N GLN A 125 59.54 -15.03 -18.28
CA GLN A 125 60.13 -16.21 -18.91
C GLN A 125 59.20 -16.74 -20.00
N SER A 126 59.71 -16.95 -21.22
CA SER A 126 58.94 -17.42 -22.38
C SER A 126 58.23 -18.75 -22.11
N GLU A 127 58.88 -19.69 -21.41
CA GLU A 127 58.31 -20.98 -21.04
C GLU A 127 57.06 -20.89 -20.15
N LYS A 128 56.91 -19.77 -19.43
CA LYS A 128 55.79 -19.47 -18.53
C LYS A 128 54.63 -18.76 -19.24
N LEU A 129 54.72 -18.49 -20.55
CA LEU A 129 53.61 -17.92 -21.33
C LEU A 129 52.34 -18.78 -21.28
N ARG A 130 52.47 -20.09 -21.01
CA ARG A 130 51.33 -21.00 -20.74
C ARG A 130 50.39 -20.53 -19.63
N HIS A 131 50.87 -19.69 -18.70
CA HIS A 131 50.02 -19.11 -17.66
C HIS A 131 48.95 -18.15 -18.21
N LEU A 132 49.10 -17.66 -19.45
CA LEU A 132 48.07 -16.86 -20.12
C LEU A 132 46.73 -17.61 -20.18
N SER A 133 46.75 -18.92 -20.41
CA SER A 133 45.53 -19.74 -20.43
C SER A 133 44.84 -19.78 -19.06
N THR A 134 45.60 -20.02 -17.99
CA THR A 134 45.08 -20.02 -16.61
C THR A 134 44.55 -18.64 -16.22
N PHE A 135 45.30 -17.58 -16.54
CA PHE A 135 44.90 -16.19 -16.31
C PHE A 135 43.60 -15.86 -17.04
N SER A 136 43.52 -16.17 -18.34
CA SER A 136 42.33 -15.94 -19.16
C SER A 136 41.11 -16.64 -18.55
N HIS A 137 41.26 -17.91 -18.16
CA HIS A 137 40.20 -18.67 -17.52
C HIS A 137 39.75 -18.00 -16.20
N GLN A 138 40.67 -17.53 -15.36
CA GLN A 138 40.33 -16.85 -14.11
C GLN A 138 39.60 -15.52 -14.33
N VAL A 139 40.05 -14.71 -15.29
CA VAL A 139 39.42 -13.42 -15.63
C VAL A 139 37.98 -13.66 -16.11
N LEU A 140 37.80 -14.55 -17.08
CA LEU A 140 36.48 -14.88 -17.65
C LEU A 140 35.56 -15.50 -16.60
N GLN A 141 36.06 -16.43 -15.79
CA GLN A 141 35.30 -17.08 -14.72
C GLN A 141 34.85 -16.06 -13.66
N THR A 142 35.74 -15.16 -13.21
CA THR A 142 35.40 -14.11 -12.23
C THR A 142 34.25 -13.25 -12.76
N ARG A 143 34.30 -12.87 -14.04
CA ARG A 143 33.27 -12.06 -14.69
C ARG A 143 31.93 -12.77 -14.79
N LEU A 144 31.93 -14.07 -15.14
CA LEU A 144 30.72 -14.89 -15.13
C LEU A 144 30.13 -15.02 -13.71
N VAL A 145 30.97 -15.16 -12.68
CA VAL A 145 30.53 -15.20 -11.28
C VAL A 145 29.87 -13.87 -10.88
N ASP A 146 30.50 -12.75 -11.20
CA ASP A 146 29.96 -11.41 -10.90
C ASP A 146 28.61 -11.19 -11.60
N ALA A 147 28.50 -11.56 -12.87
CA ALA A 147 27.25 -11.47 -13.64
C ALA A 147 26.16 -12.38 -13.06
N ALA A 148 26.48 -13.64 -12.74
CA ALA A 148 25.54 -14.57 -12.12
C ALA A 148 25.07 -14.09 -10.74
N LYS A 149 25.96 -13.49 -9.95
CA LYS A 149 25.64 -12.89 -8.65
C LYS A 149 24.72 -11.68 -8.79
N ALA A 150 24.99 -10.79 -9.74
CA ALA A 150 24.13 -9.64 -10.02
C ALA A 150 22.73 -10.08 -10.48
N LEU A 151 22.67 -11.05 -11.39
CA LEU A 151 21.42 -11.65 -11.86
C LEU A 151 20.63 -12.30 -10.71
N ASN A 152 21.31 -13.05 -9.85
CA ASN A 152 20.68 -13.67 -8.69
C ASN A 152 20.09 -12.63 -7.72
N LEU A 153 20.80 -11.53 -7.48
CA LEU A 153 20.31 -10.44 -6.64
C LEU A 153 19.02 -9.83 -7.20
N VAL A 154 18.96 -9.60 -8.51
CA VAL A 154 17.75 -9.10 -9.19
C VAL A 154 16.60 -10.09 -9.04
N HIS A 155 16.82 -11.37 -9.33
CA HIS A 155 15.78 -12.40 -9.17
C HIS A 155 15.26 -12.50 -7.74
N CYS A 156 16.14 -12.48 -6.73
CA CYS A 156 15.74 -12.50 -5.32
C CYS A 156 14.88 -11.29 -4.97
N ARG A 157 15.32 -10.08 -5.34
CA ARG A 157 14.59 -8.84 -5.07
C ARG A 157 13.21 -8.84 -5.75
N CYS A 158 13.13 -9.27 -7.00
CA CYS A 158 11.86 -9.39 -7.71
C CYS A 158 10.93 -10.39 -7.01
N LEU A 159 11.45 -11.55 -6.61
CA LEU A 159 10.66 -12.55 -5.90
C LEU A 159 10.11 -12.01 -4.58
N ASP A 160 10.93 -11.32 -3.78
CA ASP A 160 10.51 -10.74 -2.51
C ASP A 160 9.42 -9.67 -2.70
N LEU A 161 9.52 -8.84 -3.74
CA LEU A 161 8.48 -7.86 -4.09
C LEU A 161 7.15 -8.56 -4.42
N PHE A 162 7.18 -9.65 -5.20
CA PHE A 162 5.98 -10.40 -5.55
C PHE A 162 5.36 -11.09 -4.33
N ILE A 163 6.19 -11.67 -3.46
CA ILE A 163 5.74 -12.30 -2.21
C ILE A 163 5.07 -11.27 -1.29
N ASN A 164 5.72 -10.11 -1.07
CA ASN A 164 5.16 -9.05 -0.24
C ASN A 164 3.85 -8.51 -0.81
N GLN A 165 3.79 -8.27 -2.12
CA GLN A 165 2.56 -7.85 -2.79
C GLN A 165 1.45 -8.89 -2.63
N ALA A 166 1.76 -10.18 -2.66
CA ALA A 166 0.79 -11.24 -2.43
C ALA A 166 0.23 -11.22 -1.00
N PHE A 167 1.07 -10.95 0.01
CA PHE A 167 0.61 -10.79 1.39
C PHE A 167 -0.30 -9.58 1.56
N ASP A 168 0.04 -8.44 0.95
CA ASP A 168 -0.78 -7.23 1.01
C ASP A 168 -2.14 -7.45 0.35
N MET A 169 -2.18 -8.09 -0.83
CA MET A 169 -3.43 -8.44 -1.51
C MET A 169 -4.27 -9.41 -0.66
N GLN A 170 -3.67 -10.44 -0.08
CA GLN A 170 -4.38 -11.38 0.80
C GLN A 170 -4.97 -10.69 2.03
N ARG A 171 -4.21 -9.77 2.62
CA ARG A 171 -4.65 -8.99 3.77
C ARG A 171 -5.84 -8.10 3.41
N ASP A 172 -5.79 -7.41 2.28
CA ASP A 172 -6.88 -6.56 1.81
C ASP A 172 -8.18 -7.36 1.53
N LEU A 173 -8.06 -8.53 0.90
CA LEU A 173 -9.17 -9.48 0.68
C LEU A 173 -9.86 -9.88 1.99
N GLN A 174 -9.10 -10.01 3.09
CA GLN A 174 -9.65 -10.40 4.39
C GLN A 174 -10.17 -9.22 5.23
N ILE A 175 -9.47 -8.09 5.21
CA ILE A 175 -9.75 -6.97 6.11
C ILE A 175 -10.90 -6.11 5.59
N THR A 176 -10.93 -5.83 4.28
CA THR A 176 -11.91 -4.89 3.69
C THR A 176 -13.36 -5.35 3.95
N PRO A 177 -13.75 -6.62 3.73
CA PRO A 177 -15.10 -7.10 4.05
C PRO A 177 -15.45 -6.97 5.53
N LYS A 178 -14.51 -7.32 6.44
CA LYS A 178 -14.71 -7.21 7.89
C LYS A 178 -14.92 -5.78 8.36
N ARG A 179 -14.22 -4.81 7.76
CA ARG A 179 -14.40 -3.39 8.05
C ARG A 179 -15.79 -2.90 7.63
N LEU A 180 -16.27 -3.29 6.45
CA LEU A 180 -17.60 -2.94 5.95
C LEU A 180 -18.70 -3.51 6.86
N GLU A 181 -18.58 -4.78 7.26
CA GLU A 181 -19.51 -5.40 8.20
C GLU A 181 -19.48 -4.74 9.58
N TYR A 182 -18.31 -4.39 10.09
CA TYR A 182 -18.17 -3.67 11.36
C TYR A 182 -18.85 -2.30 11.33
N THR A 183 -18.65 -1.52 10.25
CA THR A 183 -19.32 -0.23 10.05
C THR A 183 -20.83 -0.38 10.04
N ARG A 184 -21.36 -1.38 9.31
CA ARG A 184 -22.79 -1.69 9.27
C ARG A 184 -23.35 -1.99 10.65
N LYS A 185 -22.65 -2.84 11.42
CA LYS A 185 -23.05 -3.20 12.78
C LYS A 185 -23.09 -1.98 13.70
N LYS A 186 -22.08 -1.10 13.62
CA LYS A 186 -21.99 0.09 14.47
C LYS A 186 -23.07 1.12 14.15
N GLU A 187 -23.43 1.29 12.88
CA GLU A 187 -24.53 2.17 12.51
C GLU A 187 -25.89 1.60 12.95
N ASN A 188 -26.13 0.29 12.78
CA ASN A 188 -27.35 -0.35 13.31
C ASN A 188 -27.49 -0.19 14.83
N GLU A 189 -26.41 -0.40 15.59
CA GLU A 189 -26.41 -0.21 17.05
C GLU A 189 -26.81 1.22 17.45
N LEU A 190 -26.33 2.21 16.70
CA LEU A 190 -26.70 3.60 16.89
C LEU A 190 -28.16 3.87 16.53
N TYR A 191 -28.62 3.41 15.37
CA TYR A 191 -29.99 3.62 14.91
C TYR A 191 -30.99 3.08 15.94
N GLU A 192 -30.76 1.86 16.45
CA GLU A 192 -31.58 1.26 17.52
C GLU A 192 -31.53 2.09 18.82
N SER A 193 -30.36 2.60 19.20
CA SER A 193 -30.23 3.46 20.38
C SER A 193 -31.03 4.76 20.24
N LEU A 194 -30.93 5.44 19.09
CA LEU A 194 -31.66 6.67 18.79
C LEU A 194 -33.17 6.44 18.71
N MET A 195 -33.60 5.33 18.11
CA MET A 195 -35.01 4.96 18.01
C MET A 195 -35.61 4.71 19.39
N ASN A 196 -34.89 4.00 20.28
CA ASN A 196 -35.31 3.78 21.66
C ASN A 196 -35.43 5.09 22.46
N ILE A 197 -34.51 6.03 22.25
CA ILE A 197 -34.57 7.34 22.91
C ILE A 197 -35.73 8.18 22.39
N ALA A 198 -35.97 8.19 21.07
CA ALA A 198 -37.13 8.85 20.48
C ALA A 198 -38.45 8.34 21.07
N ASN A 199 -38.56 7.02 21.27
CA ASN A 199 -39.72 6.39 21.89
C ASN A 199 -39.87 6.80 23.36
N ARG A 200 -38.79 6.83 24.14
CA ARG A 200 -38.83 7.23 25.56
C ARG A 200 -39.17 8.72 25.74
N LYS A 201 -38.63 9.59 24.88
CA LYS A 201 -38.83 11.05 24.93
C LYS A 201 -40.23 11.49 24.52
N GLN A 202 -41.06 10.61 23.95
CA GLN A 202 -42.44 10.94 23.60
C GLN A 202 -43.30 11.29 24.83
N GLU A 203 -43.16 10.54 25.92
CA GLU A 203 -43.91 10.83 27.16
C GLU A 203 -43.38 12.09 27.85
N GLU A 204 -42.05 12.26 27.93
CA GLU A 204 -41.45 13.50 28.49
C GLU A 204 -41.89 14.76 27.70
N MET A 205 -41.98 14.66 26.37
CA MET A 205 -42.44 15.76 25.52
C MET A 205 -43.93 16.07 25.71
N LYS A 206 -44.75 15.03 25.93
CA LYS A 206 -46.16 15.20 26.25
C LYS A 206 -46.32 15.97 27.56
N ASP A 207 -45.58 15.59 28.60
CA ASP A 207 -45.64 16.25 29.91
C ASP A 207 -45.19 17.72 29.82
N MET A 208 -44.12 18.00 29.06
CA MET A 208 -43.66 19.37 28.79
C MET A 208 -44.71 20.23 28.07
N ILE A 209 -45.42 19.67 27.09
CA ILE A 209 -46.49 20.37 26.36
C ILE A 209 -47.67 20.64 27.30
N VAL A 210 -48.05 19.67 28.13
CA VAL A 210 -49.11 19.84 29.14
C VAL A 210 -48.75 20.94 30.13
N GLU A 211 -47.54 20.92 30.67
CA GLU A 211 -47.06 21.92 31.63
C GLU A 211 -47.06 23.33 31.01
N THR A 212 -46.62 23.45 29.76
CA THR A 212 -46.56 24.74 29.05
C THR A 212 -47.96 25.26 28.69
N LEU A 213 -48.87 24.38 28.27
CA LEU A 213 -50.27 24.73 28.03
C LEU A 213 -50.93 25.23 29.33
N ASN A 214 -50.71 24.53 30.45
CA ASN A 214 -51.28 24.89 31.74
C ASN A 214 -50.70 26.21 32.27
N SER A 215 -49.39 26.45 32.11
CA SER A 215 -48.77 27.68 32.60
C SER A 215 -49.19 28.91 31.80
N MET A 216 -49.45 28.76 30.50
CA MET A 216 -49.80 29.88 29.61
C MET A 216 -51.31 30.07 29.43
N LYS A 217 -52.14 29.16 29.97
CA LYS A 217 -53.58 29.13 29.71
C LYS A 217 -54.25 30.47 30.03
N GLU A 218 -54.10 30.97 31.26
CA GLU A 218 -54.76 32.21 31.68
C GLU A 218 -54.22 33.43 30.93
N GLU A 219 -52.91 33.49 30.67
CA GLU A 219 -52.29 34.56 29.89
C GLU A 219 -52.82 34.61 28.45
N LEU A 220 -52.98 33.45 27.80
CA LEU A 220 -53.55 33.35 26.45
C LEU A 220 -55.04 33.75 26.41
N LEU A 221 -55.80 33.44 27.47
CA LEU A 221 -57.20 33.85 27.59
C LEU A 221 -57.33 35.35 27.78
N ASP A 222 -56.47 35.97 28.60
CA ASP A 222 -56.42 37.42 28.78
C ASP A 222 -55.97 38.14 27.50
N ASP A 223 -54.93 37.64 26.83
CA ASP A 223 -54.46 38.18 25.55
C ASP A 223 -55.55 38.11 24.47
N ALA A 224 -56.31 37.00 24.41
CA ALA A 224 -57.43 36.87 23.48
C ALA A 224 -58.60 37.80 23.81
N ALA A 225 -58.91 38.00 25.10
CA ALA A 225 -59.96 38.93 25.54
C ALA A 225 -59.63 40.37 25.12
N ASN A 226 -58.39 40.79 25.37
CA ASN A 226 -57.91 42.15 25.10
C ASN A 226 -57.47 42.36 23.64
N MET A 227 -57.61 41.36 22.77
CA MET A 227 -57.19 41.44 21.37
C MET A 227 -58.01 42.47 20.58
N GLU A 228 -57.32 43.43 19.98
CA GLU A 228 -57.88 44.30 18.95
C GLU A 228 -57.80 43.64 17.58
N PHE A 229 -58.94 43.51 16.90
CA PHE A 229 -59.00 42.87 15.59
C PHE A 229 -58.54 43.81 14.50
N LYS A 230 -57.65 43.33 13.64
CA LYS A 230 -57.26 44.04 12.42
C LYS A 230 -58.34 43.87 11.36
N ASP A 231 -58.63 44.93 10.62
CA ASP A 231 -59.55 44.93 9.47
C ASP A 231 -61.01 44.51 9.80
N VAL A 232 -61.45 44.67 11.05
CA VAL A 232 -62.84 44.44 11.49
C VAL A 232 -63.30 45.62 12.34
N ILE A 233 -64.39 46.28 11.94
CA ILE A 233 -65.05 47.31 12.75
C ILE A 233 -66.04 46.60 13.66
N VAL A 234 -65.72 46.50 14.95
CA VAL A 234 -66.64 45.96 15.96
C VAL A 234 -67.61 47.08 16.34
N PRO A 235 -68.92 46.95 16.11
CA PRO A 235 -69.89 47.98 16.50
C PRO A 235 -69.95 48.10 18.02
N GLU A 236 -69.82 49.30 18.58
CA GLU A 236 -69.90 49.53 20.03
C GLU A 236 -71.31 49.29 20.62
N ASN A 237 -72.34 49.21 19.77
CA ASN A 237 -73.75 49.23 20.17
C ASN A 237 -74.45 47.86 20.22
N GLY A 238 -73.72 46.74 20.26
CA GLY A 238 -74.35 45.41 20.36
C GLY A 238 -75.12 44.95 19.10
N GLU A 239 -74.85 45.59 17.96
CA GLU A 239 -75.37 45.22 16.65
C GLU A 239 -74.78 43.87 16.17
N PRO A 240 -75.56 43.05 15.44
CA PRO A 240 -75.11 41.75 14.97
C PRO A 240 -73.97 41.87 13.96
N VAL A 241 -72.84 41.23 14.26
CA VAL A 241 -71.67 41.20 13.39
C VAL A 241 -71.88 40.17 12.27
N GLY A 242 -71.50 40.52 11.04
CA GLY A 242 -71.65 39.61 9.90
C GLY A 242 -70.82 38.33 10.03
N THR A 243 -71.29 37.26 9.40
CA THR A 243 -70.67 35.92 9.50
C THR A 243 -69.25 35.87 8.92
N ARG A 244 -68.90 36.79 8.01
CA ARG A 244 -67.55 36.89 7.43
C ARG A 244 -66.58 37.54 8.41
N GLU A 245 -67.01 38.60 9.08
CA GLU A 245 -66.25 39.30 10.12
C GLU A 245 -66.01 38.37 11.32
N ILE A 246 -67.03 37.63 11.76
CA ILE A 246 -66.90 36.63 12.85
C ILE A 246 -65.85 35.56 12.49
N LYS A 247 -65.88 35.03 11.26
CA LYS A 247 -64.85 34.07 10.79
C LYS A 247 -63.45 34.68 10.75
N CYS A 248 -63.33 35.97 10.42
CA CYS A 248 -62.07 36.69 10.45
C CYS A 248 -61.55 36.83 11.90
N CYS A 249 -62.41 37.19 12.85
CA CYS A 249 -62.08 37.29 14.27
C CYS A 249 -61.64 35.94 14.86
N ILE A 250 -62.36 34.86 14.56
CA ILE A 250 -61.98 33.50 14.98
C ILE A 250 -60.59 33.15 14.43
N ARG A 251 -60.32 33.42 13.15
CA ARG A 251 -59.00 33.17 12.55
C ARG A 251 -57.89 33.96 13.25
N GLN A 252 -58.13 35.23 13.59
CA GLN A 252 -57.14 36.06 14.28
C GLN A 252 -56.84 35.55 15.71
N ILE A 253 -57.87 35.16 16.47
CA ILE A 253 -57.67 34.53 17.80
C ILE A 253 -56.88 33.22 17.67
N GLN A 254 -57.20 32.40 16.65
CA GLN A 254 -56.46 31.18 16.38
C GLN A 254 -54.99 31.46 16.04
N GLU A 255 -54.70 32.41 15.16
CA GLU A 255 -53.33 32.77 14.79
C GLU A 255 -52.52 33.28 16.00
N LEU A 256 -53.15 34.05 16.90
CA LEU A 256 -52.53 34.49 18.16
C LEU A 256 -52.15 33.30 19.04
N ILE A 257 -53.09 32.38 19.29
CA ILE A 257 -52.86 31.18 20.13
C ILE A 257 -51.82 30.27 19.50
N ILE A 258 -51.92 30.02 18.19
CA ILE A 258 -50.94 29.21 17.44
C ILE A 258 -49.57 29.87 17.55
N SER A 259 -49.45 31.18 17.35
CA SER A 259 -48.15 31.87 17.38
C SER A 259 -47.50 31.82 18.76
N ARG A 260 -48.24 32.16 19.81
CA ARG A 260 -47.70 32.19 21.19
C ARG A 260 -47.38 30.79 21.71
N LEU A 261 -48.26 29.81 21.47
CA LEU A 261 -48.02 28.42 21.85
C LEU A 261 -46.84 27.84 21.07
N ASN A 262 -46.77 28.09 19.77
CA ASN A 262 -45.66 27.61 18.93
C ASN A 262 -44.33 28.21 19.40
N GLN A 263 -44.29 29.50 19.75
CA GLN A 263 -43.09 30.14 20.25
C GLN A 263 -42.64 29.57 21.60
N ALA A 264 -43.56 29.39 22.55
CA ALA A 264 -43.23 28.84 23.87
C ALA A 264 -42.85 27.36 23.85
N VAL A 265 -43.60 26.54 23.08
CA VAL A 265 -43.31 25.12 22.91
C VAL A 265 -42.00 24.94 22.13
N ALA A 266 -41.79 25.67 21.03
CA ALA A 266 -40.55 25.57 20.25
C ALA A 266 -39.32 25.94 21.07
N ASN A 267 -39.37 27.01 21.88
CA ASN A 267 -38.23 27.43 22.71
C ASN A 267 -37.85 26.36 23.75
N LYS A 268 -38.82 25.69 24.37
CA LYS A 268 -38.57 24.56 25.29
C LYS A 268 -38.17 23.26 24.55
N LEU A 269 -38.63 23.06 23.31
CA LEU A 269 -38.29 21.90 22.50
C LEU A 269 -36.86 21.96 21.96
N ILE A 270 -36.43 23.13 21.48
CA ILE A 270 -35.08 23.39 20.94
C ILE A 270 -34.02 23.01 21.97
N SER A 271 -34.21 23.44 23.22
CA SER A 271 -33.30 23.14 24.33
C SER A 271 -33.23 21.64 24.69
N SER A 272 -34.32 20.87 24.48
CA SER A 272 -34.33 19.41 24.69
C SER A 272 -33.74 18.62 23.51
N VAL A 273 -33.84 19.13 22.28
CA VAL A 273 -33.28 18.51 21.07
C VAL A 273 -31.76 18.72 20.99
N ASP A 274 -31.25 19.87 21.46
CA ASP A 274 -29.82 20.17 21.50
C ASP A 274 -29.03 19.25 22.45
N TYR A 275 -29.63 18.78 23.55
CA TYR A 275 -29.01 17.78 24.43
C TYR A 275 -28.89 16.39 23.76
N LEU A 276 -29.85 16.03 22.89
CA LEU A 276 -29.79 14.80 22.10
C LEU A 276 -28.72 14.88 20.98
N ARG A 277 -28.52 16.07 20.41
CA ARG A 277 -27.50 16.36 19.38
C ARG A 277 -26.09 16.04 19.86
N GLU A 278 -25.68 16.58 21.02
CA GLU A 278 -24.29 16.52 21.49
C GLU A 278 -23.83 15.11 21.92
N SER A 279 -24.76 14.25 22.37
CA SER A 279 -24.44 12.90 22.84
C SER A 279 -24.13 11.91 21.70
N PHE A 280 -24.82 12.04 20.55
CA PHE A 280 -24.80 11.02 19.48
C PHE A 280 -23.92 11.38 18.29
N VAL A 281 -23.91 12.65 17.87
CA VAL A 281 -23.11 13.12 16.72
C VAL A 281 -21.63 12.89 16.97
N GLY A 282 -21.12 13.29 18.15
CA GLY A 282 -19.70 13.10 18.48
C GLY A 282 -19.26 11.64 18.53
N THR A 283 -20.17 10.70 18.78
CA THR A 283 -19.84 9.26 18.85
C THR A 283 -19.71 8.62 17.46
N LEU A 284 -20.62 8.96 16.54
CA LEU A 284 -20.54 8.60 15.12
C LEU A 284 -19.28 9.15 14.46
N GLU A 285 -19.02 10.43 14.69
CA GLU A 285 -17.90 11.18 14.13
C GLU A 285 -16.56 10.55 14.54
N ARG A 286 -16.41 10.18 15.82
CA ARG A 286 -15.23 9.45 16.32
C ARG A 286 -15.09 8.04 15.73
N CYS A 287 -16.19 7.32 15.50
CA CYS A 287 -16.15 6.00 14.86
C CYS A 287 -15.76 6.06 13.37
N LEU A 288 -16.30 7.04 12.64
CA LEU A 288 -16.03 7.24 11.21
C LEU A 288 -14.60 7.76 10.99
N GLN A 289 -14.11 8.67 11.83
CA GLN A 289 -12.69 9.11 11.80
C GLN A 289 -11.70 8.00 12.18
N SER A 290 -12.09 7.04 13.01
CA SER A 290 -11.27 5.86 13.33
C SER A 290 -11.11 4.92 12.13
N LEU A 291 -12.13 4.84 11.27
CA LEU A 291 -12.06 4.08 10.00
C LEU A 291 -11.07 4.74 9.03
N GLU A 292 -10.99 6.07 8.98
CA GLU A 292 -10.03 6.83 8.15
C GLU A 292 -8.58 6.65 8.59
N LYS A 293 -8.29 6.61 9.90
CA LYS A 293 -6.92 6.44 10.45
C LYS A 293 -6.25 5.10 10.11
N SER A 294 -6.96 4.20 9.43
CA SER A 294 -6.51 2.84 9.15
C SER A 294 -6.11 2.61 7.68
N GLN A 295 -5.91 3.68 6.89
CA GLN A 295 -5.75 3.61 5.44
C GLN A 295 -4.84 4.73 4.90
N ASP A 296 -3.61 4.40 4.49
CA ASP A 296 -2.59 5.39 4.10
C ASP A 296 -2.60 5.81 2.61
N VAL A 297 -3.43 5.21 1.72
CA VAL A 297 -3.18 5.35 0.27
C VAL A 297 -4.40 5.70 -0.60
N SER A 298 -5.64 5.70 -0.09
CA SER A 298 -6.84 6.02 -0.91
C SER A 298 -7.70 7.17 -0.37
N VAL A 299 -7.04 8.21 0.14
CA VAL A 299 -7.60 9.32 0.92
C VAL A 299 -8.79 10.04 0.24
N HIS A 300 -8.87 10.07 -1.09
CA HIS A 300 -9.87 10.92 -1.78
C HIS A 300 -11.23 10.27 -2.08
N ILE A 301 -11.29 8.94 -2.31
CA ILE A 301 -12.55 8.28 -2.67
C ILE A 301 -13.32 7.89 -1.41
N THR A 302 -12.63 7.30 -0.43
CA THR A 302 -13.23 6.92 0.85
C THR A 302 -13.70 8.15 1.64
N SER A 303 -12.95 9.27 1.61
CA SER A 303 -13.36 10.52 2.27
C SER A 303 -14.62 11.12 1.67
N ASN A 304 -14.85 10.99 0.36
CA ASN A 304 -16.08 11.49 -0.27
C ASN A 304 -17.30 10.62 0.08
N TYR A 305 -17.15 9.30 0.13
CA TYR A 305 -18.21 8.41 0.62
C TYR A 305 -18.47 8.59 2.11
N LEU A 306 -17.42 8.78 2.91
CA LEU A 306 -17.54 9.11 4.33
C LEU A 306 -18.27 10.45 4.50
N LYS A 307 -17.94 11.47 3.70
CA LYS A 307 -18.67 12.75 3.69
C LYS A 307 -20.12 12.59 3.25
N GLN A 308 -20.44 11.71 2.31
CA GLN A 308 -21.84 11.43 1.93
C GLN A 308 -22.58 10.67 3.03
N ILE A 309 -21.90 9.73 3.69
CA ILE A 309 -22.39 8.96 4.83
C ILE A 309 -22.64 9.87 6.05
N LEU A 310 -21.68 10.76 6.36
CA LEU A 310 -21.86 11.83 7.33
C LEU A 310 -22.99 12.72 6.85
N ASN A 311 -22.96 13.32 5.66
CA ASN A 311 -24.03 14.20 5.20
C ASN A 311 -25.42 13.55 5.24
N ALA A 312 -25.56 12.24 5.02
CA ALA A 312 -26.83 11.52 5.20
C ALA A 312 -27.25 11.46 6.68
N ALA A 313 -26.33 11.09 7.58
CA ALA A 313 -26.54 11.11 9.03
C ALA A 313 -26.77 12.53 9.61
N TYR A 314 -26.12 13.52 9.00
CA TYR A 314 -26.13 14.94 9.33
C TYR A 314 -27.21 15.70 8.53
N HIS A 315 -27.93 15.11 7.58
CA HIS A 315 -29.09 15.80 6.98
C HIS A 315 -30.32 15.81 7.90
N VAL A 316 -30.27 15.08 9.01
CA VAL A 316 -31.13 15.32 10.18
C VAL A 316 -30.88 16.74 10.74
N GLU A 317 -29.68 17.30 10.60
CA GLU A 317 -29.20 18.57 11.15
C GLU A 317 -29.89 19.80 10.51
N VAL A 318 -30.03 19.86 9.18
CA VAL A 318 -30.50 21.09 8.48
C VAL A 318 -31.97 21.43 8.73
N THR A 319 -32.77 20.52 9.27
CA THR A 319 -34.21 20.71 9.51
C THR A 319 -34.60 20.86 10.98
N PHE A 320 -33.64 21.04 11.88
CA PHE A 320 -33.87 21.46 13.27
C PHE A 320 -33.07 22.70 13.68
N HIS A 321 -32.01 23.06 12.93
CA HIS A 321 -31.06 24.14 13.29
C HIS A 321 -31.54 25.53 12.88
N SER A 322 -32.53 25.61 11.99
CA SER A 322 -33.26 26.86 11.77
C SER A 322 -34.50 26.80 12.63
N GLY A 323 -34.62 27.68 13.64
CA GLY A 323 -35.84 27.82 14.44
C GLY A 323 -37.10 27.85 13.58
N SER A 324 -37.01 28.28 12.31
CA SER A 324 -38.07 28.26 11.28
C SER A 324 -38.61 26.87 10.89
N SER A 325 -37.84 25.79 10.96
CA SER A 325 -38.24 24.46 10.47
C SER A 325 -39.06 23.68 11.51
N VAL A 326 -38.63 23.72 12.78
CA VAL A 326 -39.35 23.16 13.93
C VAL A 326 -40.59 23.98 14.22
N THR A 327 -40.47 25.31 14.22
CA THR A 327 -41.64 26.19 14.39
C THR A 327 -42.62 26.05 13.24
N ARG A 328 -42.17 25.87 11.98
CA ARG A 328 -43.10 25.63 10.86
C ARG A 328 -43.77 24.26 10.96
N MET A 329 -43.03 23.23 11.34
CA MET A 329 -43.57 21.90 11.59
C MET A 329 -44.64 21.93 12.70
N LEU A 330 -44.31 22.51 13.85
CA LEU A 330 -45.24 22.69 14.98
C LEU A 330 -46.44 23.56 14.59
N TRP A 331 -46.20 24.68 13.89
CA TRP A 331 -47.23 25.56 13.34
C TRP A 331 -48.22 24.81 12.46
N GLU A 332 -47.73 24.01 11.49
CA GLU A 332 -48.58 23.23 10.59
C GLU A 332 -49.45 22.22 11.37
N GLN A 333 -48.92 21.60 12.44
CA GLN A 333 -49.67 20.65 13.25
C GLN A 333 -50.73 21.32 14.15
N ILE A 334 -50.36 22.40 14.85
CA ILE A 334 -51.30 23.18 15.69
C ILE A 334 -52.41 23.76 14.81
N LYS A 335 -52.05 24.28 13.62
CA LYS A 335 -52.99 24.80 12.62
C LYS A 335 -53.96 23.71 12.13
N GLN A 336 -53.48 22.50 11.79
CA GLN A 336 -54.36 21.41 11.36
C GLN A 336 -55.34 20.95 12.44
N ILE A 337 -54.97 21.02 13.72
CA ILE A 337 -55.84 20.63 14.84
C ILE A 337 -56.95 21.67 15.04
N ILE A 338 -56.57 22.95 15.09
CA ILE A 338 -57.50 24.05 15.36
C ILE A 338 -58.48 24.29 14.19
N GLN A 339 -58.04 24.07 12.95
CA GLN A 339 -58.89 24.22 11.76
C GLN A 339 -60.02 23.18 11.66
N ARG A 340 -59.99 22.10 12.44
CA ARG A 340 -61.02 21.04 12.42
C ARG A 340 -62.22 21.32 13.32
N ILE A 341 -62.22 22.44 14.05
CA ILE A 341 -63.27 22.78 15.02
C ILE A 341 -64.43 23.51 14.32
N THR A 342 -65.66 23.09 14.60
CA THR A 342 -66.89 23.76 14.15
C THR A 342 -67.32 24.80 15.18
N TRP A 343 -67.12 26.07 14.85
CA TRP A 343 -67.35 27.19 15.77
C TRP A 343 -68.78 27.74 15.72
N VAL A 344 -69.29 28.14 16.89
CA VAL A 344 -70.59 28.80 17.01
C VAL A 344 -70.44 30.29 16.70
N SER A 345 -71.24 30.81 15.76
CA SER A 345 -71.25 32.25 15.43
C SER A 345 -72.10 33.00 16.46
N PRO A 346 -71.51 33.88 17.29
CA PRO A 346 -72.28 34.65 18.25
C PRO A 346 -72.99 35.82 17.54
N PRO A 347 -74.07 36.35 18.14
CA PRO A 347 -74.67 37.59 17.66
C PRO A 347 -73.77 38.80 17.95
N VAL A 348 -73.00 38.82 19.04
CA VAL A 348 -72.15 39.96 19.45
C VAL A 348 -70.76 39.48 19.85
N ILE A 349 -69.74 40.25 19.47
CA ILE A 349 -68.34 40.01 19.88
C ILE A 349 -68.13 40.60 21.28
N THR A 350 -68.14 39.75 22.30
CA THR A 350 -67.88 40.14 23.69
C THR A 350 -66.52 39.64 24.18
N LEU A 351 -66.01 40.23 25.27
CA LEU A 351 -64.81 39.75 25.97
C LEU A 351 -64.93 38.26 26.35
N GLU A 352 -66.10 37.86 26.86
CA GLU A 352 -66.40 36.48 27.22
C GLU A 352 -66.42 35.54 26.01
N TRP A 353 -66.94 35.99 24.87
CA TRP A 353 -66.91 35.21 23.64
C TRP A 353 -65.48 35.00 23.14
N LYS A 354 -64.63 36.04 23.16
CA LYS A 354 -63.22 35.89 22.78
C LYS A 354 -62.48 34.91 23.68
N ARG A 355 -62.69 34.98 25.01
CA ARG A 355 -62.17 33.99 25.97
C ARG A 355 -62.67 32.59 25.66
N LYS A 356 -63.96 32.42 25.34
CA LYS A 356 -64.55 31.11 25.03
C LYS A 356 -63.96 30.51 23.76
N VAL A 357 -63.78 31.29 22.69
CA VAL A 357 -63.13 30.84 21.45
C VAL A 357 -61.69 30.43 21.72
N ALA A 358 -60.96 31.20 22.54
CA ALA A 358 -59.60 30.86 22.93
C ALA A 358 -59.51 29.59 23.78
N GLN A 359 -60.43 29.44 24.75
CA GLN A 359 -60.54 28.25 25.59
C GLN A 359 -60.79 26.99 24.75
N GLU A 360 -61.78 27.03 23.86
CA GLU A 360 -62.11 25.92 22.96
C GLU A 360 -60.93 25.58 22.02
N ALA A 361 -60.15 26.59 21.58
CA ALA A 361 -58.93 26.37 20.80
C ALA A 361 -57.84 25.68 21.63
N ILE A 362 -57.62 26.10 22.87
CA ILE A 362 -56.64 25.48 23.79
C ILE A 362 -57.07 24.05 24.18
N GLU A 363 -58.35 23.81 24.45
CA GLU A 363 -58.86 22.48 24.81
C GLU A 363 -58.84 21.49 23.64
N SER A 364 -58.94 21.98 22.40
CA SER A 364 -58.78 21.17 21.20
C SER A 364 -57.35 20.65 20.99
N LEU A 365 -56.36 21.36 21.53
CA LEU A 365 -54.95 21.04 21.47
C LEU A 365 -54.62 19.90 22.44
N SER A 366 -54.84 18.67 21.99
CA SER A 366 -54.40 17.50 22.73
C SER A 366 -52.88 17.40 22.74
N ALA A 367 -52.27 17.63 23.91
CA ALA A 367 -50.83 17.45 24.13
C ALA A 367 -50.33 16.06 23.68
N SER A 368 -51.14 15.02 23.90
CA SER A 368 -50.85 13.65 23.43
C SER A 368 -50.79 13.55 21.91
N LYS A 369 -51.72 14.20 21.18
CA LYS A 369 -51.70 14.21 19.71
C LYS A 369 -50.50 15.00 19.17
N LEU A 370 -50.18 16.12 19.80
CA LEU A 370 -49.05 16.96 19.41
C LEU A 370 -47.71 16.26 19.65
N ALA A 371 -47.48 15.70 20.84
CA ALA A 371 -46.28 14.92 21.16
C ALA A 371 -46.11 13.71 20.23
N LYS A 372 -47.19 12.95 20.00
CA LYS A 372 -47.19 11.79 19.10
C LYS A 372 -46.85 12.19 17.65
N SER A 373 -47.36 13.33 17.17
CA SER A 373 -47.05 13.87 15.85
C SER A 373 -45.56 14.25 15.72
N ILE A 374 -45.02 14.96 16.70
CA ILE A 374 -43.61 15.39 16.71
C ILE A 374 -42.66 14.17 16.76
N CYS A 375 -42.89 13.23 17.66
CA CYS A 375 -42.10 11.99 17.75
C CYS A 375 -42.26 11.10 16.53
N SER A 376 -43.42 11.09 15.87
CA SER A 376 -43.59 10.41 14.59
C SER A 376 -42.69 11.00 13.52
N GLN A 377 -42.64 12.33 13.38
CA GLN A 377 -41.78 12.97 12.39
C GLN A 377 -40.28 12.77 12.68
N PHE A 378 -39.88 12.79 13.95
CA PHE A 378 -38.50 12.47 14.33
C PHE A 378 -38.11 11.05 13.90
N ARG A 379 -38.96 10.05 14.18
CA ARG A 379 -38.73 8.66 13.76
C ARG A 379 -38.68 8.50 12.25
N THR A 380 -39.56 9.17 11.50
CA THR A 380 -39.54 9.14 10.04
C THR A 380 -38.23 9.69 9.48
N ARG A 381 -37.69 10.78 10.06
CA ARG A 381 -36.39 11.33 9.65
C ARG A 381 -35.23 10.41 10.02
N LEU A 382 -35.27 9.79 11.20
CA LEU A 382 -34.26 8.80 11.62
C LEU A 382 -34.24 7.59 10.66
N ASN A 383 -35.41 7.07 10.29
CA ASN A 383 -35.52 5.97 9.31
C ASN A 383 -34.96 6.38 7.94
N SER A 384 -35.32 7.57 7.45
CA SER A 384 -34.80 8.06 6.17
C SER A 384 -33.28 8.20 6.18
N SER A 385 -32.70 8.65 7.29
CA SER A 385 -31.25 8.74 7.48
C SER A 385 -30.59 7.36 7.49
N HIS A 386 -31.17 6.39 8.21
CA HIS A 386 -30.68 5.01 8.25
C HIS A 386 -30.73 4.35 6.86
N GLU A 387 -31.82 4.52 6.13
CA GLU A 387 -31.96 4.00 4.76
C GLU A 387 -30.94 4.63 3.80
N ALA A 388 -30.70 5.95 3.90
CA ALA A 388 -29.70 6.66 3.10
C ALA A 388 -28.27 6.21 3.43
N PHE A 389 -27.96 5.98 4.71
CA PHE A 389 -26.69 5.40 5.13
C PHE A 389 -26.51 4.00 4.54
N ALA A 390 -27.51 3.12 4.70
CA ALA A 390 -27.47 1.76 4.19
C ALA A 390 -27.32 1.73 2.66
N ALA A 391 -27.97 2.65 1.92
CA ALA A 391 -27.79 2.78 0.48
C ALA A 391 -26.36 3.20 0.10
N SER A 392 -25.79 4.18 0.80
CA SER A 392 -24.42 4.65 0.58
C SER A 392 -23.38 3.57 0.89
N LEU A 393 -23.59 2.81 1.97
CA LEU A 393 -22.72 1.69 2.34
C LEU A 393 -22.78 0.56 1.30
N ARG A 394 -23.97 0.24 0.76
CA ARG A 394 -24.11 -0.73 -0.33
C ARG A 394 -23.38 -0.30 -1.60
N GLN A 395 -23.40 0.99 -1.92
CA GLN A 395 -22.65 1.52 -3.07
C GLN A 395 -21.13 1.40 -2.86
N LEU A 396 -20.65 1.69 -1.65
CA LEU A 396 -19.24 1.50 -1.29
C LEU A 396 -18.84 0.01 -1.36
N GLU A 397 -19.69 -0.89 -0.87
CA GLU A 397 -19.51 -2.34 -0.97
C GLU A 397 -19.44 -2.80 -2.42
N ALA A 398 -20.33 -2.34 -3.29
CA ALA A 398 -20.31 -2.67 -4.71
C ALA A 398 -19.01 -2.20 -5.39
N GLY A 399 -18.54 -0.99 -5.06
CA GLY A 399 -17.26 -0.47 -5.54
C GLY A 399 -16.06 -1.31 -5.08
N HIS A 400 -16.09 -1.80 -3.85
CA HIS A 400 -15.06 -2.69 -3.33
C HIS A 400 -15.15 -4.11 -3.88
N SER A 401 -16.35 -4.65 -4.11
CA SER A 401 -16.54 -6.01 -4.61
C SER A 401 -15.80 -6.24 -5.94
N GLY A 402 -16.00 -5.37 -6.93
CA GLY A 402 -15.30 -5.50 -8.21
C GLY A 402 -13.79 -5.26 -8.13
N ARG A 403 -13.33 -4.44 -7.16
CA ARG A 403 -11.90 -4.26 -6.89
C ARG A 403 -11.30 -5.51 -6.26
N LEU A 404 -11.98 -6.10 -5.27
CA LEU A 404 -11.53 -7.28 -4.54
C LEU A 404 -11.49 -8.52 -5.43
N GLU A 405 -12.46 -8.70 -6.33
CA GLU A 405 -12.44 -9.80 -7.31
C GLU A 405 -11.18 -9.73 -8.20
N LYS A 406 -10.86 -8.55 -8.73
CA LYS A 406 -9.62 -8.34 -9.50
C LYS A 406 -8.36 -8.57 -8.65
N THR A 407 -8.39 -8.14 -7.39
CA THR A 407 -7.28 -8.39 -6.44
C THR A 407 -7.11 -9.89 -6.20
N GLU A 408 -8.18 -10.66 -6.07
CA GLU A 408 -8.15 -12.12 -5.90
C GLU A 408 -7.54 -12.82 -7.13
N ASP A 409 -7.96 -12.43 -8.32
CA ASP A 409 -7.39 -12.94 -9.58
C ASP A 409 -5.89 -12.68 -9.68
N LEU A 410 -5.46 -11.45 -9.38
CA LEU A 410 -4.04 -11.08 -9.38
C LEU A 410 -3.26 -11.83 -8.31
N TRP A 411 -3.82 -11.95 -7.11
CA TRP A 411 -3.22 -12.72 -6.02
C TRP A 411 -3.03 -14.20 -6.40
N LEU A 412 -4.02 -14.81 -7.05
CA LEU A 412 -3.91 -16.18 -7.56
C LEU A 412 -2.83 -16.32 -8.63
N LYS A 413 -2.73 -15.37 -9.57
CA LYS A 413 -1.67 -15.35 -10.60
C LYS A 413 -0.27 -15.22 -10.00
N VAL A 414 -0.09 -14.29 -9.07
CA VAL A 414 1.19 -14.12 -8.36
C VAL A 414 1.58 -15.41 -7.65
N ARG A 415 0.64 -16.01 -6.91
CA ARG A 415 0.89 -17.22 -6.11
C ARG A 415 1.14 -18.47 -6.96
N LYS A 416 0.41 -18.65 -8.06
CA LYS A 416 0.43 -19.91 -8.84
C LYS A 416 1.33 -19.89 -10.08
N ASP A 417 1.66 -18.72 -10.61
CA ASP A 417 2.45 -18.58 -11.85
C ASP A 417 3.72 -17.75 -11.64
N HIS A 418 3.59 -16.49 -11.21
CA HIS A 418 4.73 -15.57 -11.25
C HIS A 418 5.78 -15.82 -10.17
N ALA A 419 5.39 -15.93 -8.90
CA ALA A 419 6.34 -16.19 -7.81
C ALA A 419 7.07 -17.54 -7.96
N PRO A 420 6.39 -18.66 -8.31
CA PRO A 420 7.08 -19.93 -8.55
C PRO A 420 8.10 -19.87 -9.70
N ARG A 421 7.81 -19.17 -10.80
CA ARG A 421 8.75 -18.97 -11.91
C ARG A 421 9.94 -18.08 -11.55
N LEU A 422 9.71 -17.01 -10.81
CA LEU A 422 10.79 -16.14 -10.30
C LEU A 422 11.68 -16.88 -9.31
N ALA A 423 11.11 -17.74 -8.46
CA ALA A 423 11.87 -18.61 -7.56
C ALA A 423 12.78 -19.56 -8.34
N ARG A 424 12.29 -20.13 -9.44
CA ARG A 424 13.11 -20.96 -10.33
C ARG A 424 14.26 -20.19 -10.96
N LEU A 425 14.02 -18.99 -11.49
CA LEU A 425 15.10 -18.15 -12.04
C LEU A 425 16.14 -17.78 -10.97
N SER A 426 15.69 -17.47 -9.76
CA SER A 426 16.57 -17.25 -8.60
C SER A 426 17.42 -18.49 -8.31
N LEU A 427 16.81 -19.68 -8.25
CA LEU A 427 17.53 -20.94 -8.05
C LEU A 427 18.54 -21.22 -9.17
N GLU A 428 18.15 -21.03 -10.43
CA GLU A 428 19.01 -21.29 -11.59
C GLU A 428 20.22 -20.34 -11.64
N SER A 429 20.01 -19.05 -11.42
CA SER A 429 21.10 -18.06 -11.35
C SER A 429 22.06 -18.31 -10.18
N ARG A 430 21.53 -18.74 -9.02
CA ARG A 430 22.37 -19.17 -7.90
C ARG A 430 23.16 -20.44 -8.21
N SER A 431 22.51 -21.44 -8.79
CA SER A 431 23.19 -22.69 -9.17
C SER A 431 24.28 -22.44 -10.21
N LEU A 432 24.09 -21.49 -11.13
CA LEU A 432 25.13 -21.05 -12.05
C LEU A 432 26.34 -20.48 -11.30
N GLN A 433 26.11 -19.59 -10.33
CA GLN A 433 27.16 -19.03 -9.47
C GLN A 433 27.93 -20.14 -8.73
N ASP A 434 27.22 -21.07 -8.10
CA ASP A 434 27.81 -22.17 -7.33
C ASP A 434 28.65 -23.11 -8.23
N VAL A 435 28.18 -23.41 -9.44
CA VAL A 435 28.92 -24.23 -10.42
C VAL A 435 30.17 -23.52 -10.93
N LEU A 436 30.09 -22.20 -11.14
CA LEU A 436 31.23 -21.40 -11.56
C LEU A 436 32.29 -21.34 -10.46
N LEU A 437 31.91 -21.23 -9.19
CA LEU A 437 32.84 -21.15 -8.06
C LEU A 437 33.42 -22.53 -7.68
N HIS A 438 32.56 -23.52 -7.50
CA HIS A 438 32.92 -24.77 -6.82
C HIS A 438 32.94 -25.99 -7.74
N ARG A 439 32.69 -25.78 -9.04
CA ARG A 439 32.44 -26.84 -10.02
C ARG A 439 31.25 -27.72 -9.57
N LYS A 440 30.97 -28.77 -10.35
CA LYS A 440 29.96 -29.75 -9.94
C LYS A 440 30.51 -30.61 -8.80
N PRO A 441 29.71 -30.87 -7.74
CA PRO A 441 30.11 -31.77 -6.69
C PRO A 441 30.28 -33.19 -7.23
N LYS A 442 31.23 -33.94 -6.66
CA LYS A 442 31.46 -35.35 -7.01
C LYS A 442 30.49 -36.24 -6.24
N LEU A 443 29.78 -37.11 -6.95
CA LEU A 443 28.91 -38.12 -6.35
C LEU A 443 29.76 -39.30 -5.87
N GLY A 444 29.80 -39.50 -4.56
CA GLY A 444 30.40 -40.68 -3.93
C GLY A 444 29.38 -41.81 -3.76
N GLN A 445 29.53 -42.57 -2.67
CA GLN A 445 28.64 -43.68 -2.35
C GLN A 445 27.20 -43.21 -2.10
N GLU A 446 26.20 -43.96 -2.59
CA GLU A 446 24.78 -43.75 -2.25
C GLU A 446 24.58 -44.02 -0.75
N LEU A 447 24.13 -43.01 -0.01
CA LEU A 447 23.80 -43.09 1.42
C LEU A 447 22.35 -43.54 1.64
N GLY A 448 21.45 -43.21 0.71
CA GLY A 448 20.05 -43.60 0.79
C GLY A 448 19.21 -43.08 -0.36
N ARG A 449 18.05 -43.68 -0.56
CA ARG A 449 17.11 -43.36 -1.65
C ARG A 449 15.69 -43.30 -1.10
N GLY A 450 14.94 -42.30 -1.57
CA GLY A 450 13.53 -42.14 -1.25
C GLY A 450 12.72 -41.60 -2.43
N GLN A 451 11.44 -41.37 -2.18
CA GLN A 451 10.51 -40.82 -3.17
C GLN A 451 10.98 -39.47 -3.75
N TYR A 452 11.71 -38.68 -2.96
CA TYR A 452 12.15 -37.33 -3.32
C TYR A 452 13.60 -37.25 -3.83
N GLY A 453 14.22 -38.39 -4.17
CA GLY A 453 15.56 -38.43 -4.75
C GLY A 453 16.53 -39.38 -4.06
N VAL A 454 17.80 -39.24 -4.43
CA VAL A 454 18.90 -40.08 -3.95
C VAL A 454 19.92 -39.21 -3.22
N VAL A 455 20.39 -39.66 -2.06
CA VAL A 455 21.39 -38.97 -1.25
C VAL A 455 22.72 -39.70 -1.44
N TYR A 456 23.77 -38.95 -1.77
CA TYR A 456 25.13 -39.43 -1.96
C TYR A 456 26.06 -38.81 -0.92
N LEU A 457 27.09 -39.55 -0.54
CA LEU A 457 28.25 -39.01 0.16
C LEU A 457 29.02 -38.12 -0.81
N CYS A 458 29.47 -36.98 -0.33
CA CYS A 458 30.41 -36.13 -1.02
C CYS A 458 31.54 -35.78 -0.05
N ASP A 459 32.76 -36.08 -0.47
CA ASP A 459 33.94 -35.76 0.32
C ASP A 459 33.95 -34.25 0.59
N SER A 460 34.19 -33.42 -0.42
CA SER A 460 34.14 -31.96 -0.26
C SER A 460 33.42 -31.27 -1.39
N TRP A 461 32.72 -30.18 -1.04
CA TRP A 461 32.22 -29.23 -2.02
C TRP A 461 32.06 -27.83 -1.42
N GLY A 462 32.57 -26.81 -2.11
CA GLY A 462 32.43 -25.40 -1.70
C GLY A 462 32.91 -25.10 -0.29
N GLY A 463 34.01 -25.72 0.16
CA GLY A 463 34.53 -25.55 1.52
C GLY A 463 33.84 -26.39 2.60
N HIS A 464 32.79 -27.13 2.26
CA HIS A 464 32.13 -28.08 3.17
C HIS A 464 32.73 -29.48 2.98
N PHE A 465 33.13 -30.13 4.09
CA PHE A 465 33.62 -31.52 4.13
C PHE A 465 33.41 -32.08 5.55
N PRO A 466 32.95 -33.34 5.71
CA PRO A 466 32.22 -34.12 4.71
C PRO A 466 30.81 -33.54 4.48
N CYS A 467 30.21 -33.77 3.31
CA CYS A 467 28.86 -33.31 3.03
C CYS A 467 27.97 -34.36 2.33
N ALA A 468 26.66 -34.18 2.41
CA ALA A 468 25.69 -35.05 1.75
C ALA A 468 25.06 -34.30 0.56
N LEU A 469 25.00 -34.96 -0.59
CA LEU A 469 24.39 -34.42 -1.80
C LEU A 469 23.06 -35.11 -2.05
N LYS A 470 21.97 -34.34 -2.02
CA LYS A 470 20.65 -34.83 -2.44
C LYS A 470 20.43 -34.51 -3.92
N SER A 471 20.39 -35.55 -4.75
CA SER A 471 20.00 -35.46 -6.15
C SER A 471 18.49 -35.58 -6.28
N VAL A 472 17.84 -34.53 -6.77
CA VAL A 472 16.39 -34.45 -6.98
C VAL A 472 16.11 -34.25 -8.47
N VAL A 473 15.17 -35.00 -9.03
CA VAL A 473 14.71 -34.80 -10.42
C VAL A 473 13.20 -34.58 -10.37
N PRO A 474 12.74 -33.32 -10.35
CA PRO A 474 11.31 -33.05 -10.37
C PRO A 474 10.67 -33.55 -11.68
N PRO A 475 9.50 -34.19 -11.62
CA PRO A 475 8.89 -34.88 -12.76
C PRO A 475 8.30 -33.91 -13.80
N ASP A 476 7.89 -32.71 -13.39
CA ASP A 476 7.32 -31.69 -14.26
C ASP A 476 7.71 -30.27 -13.80
N GLU A 477 7.31 -29.27 -14.58
CA GLU A 477 7.59 -27.87 -14.31
C GLU A 477 6.96 -27.35 -13.02
N LYS A 478 5.79 -27.86 -12.64
CA LYS A 478 5.12 -27.46 -11.39
C LYS A 478 5.94 -27.87 -10.18
N HIS A 479 6.38 -29.13 -10.13
CA HIS A 479 7.23 -29.63 -9.04
C HIS A 479 8.59 -28.92 -9.01
N TRP A 480 9.12 -28.52 -10.16
CA TRP A 480 10.31 -27.68 -10.23
C TRP A 480 10.11 -26.32 -9.55
N ASN A 481 8.99 -25.67 -9.83
CA ASN A 481 8.69 -24.36 -9.28
C ASN A 481 8.37 -24.42 -7.78
N ASP A 482 7.65 -25.47 -7.33
CA ASP A 482 7.36 -25.71 -5.91
C ASP A 482 8.64 -25.93 -5.11
N LEU A 483 9.55 -26.77 -5.63
CA LEU A 483 10.87 -26.99 -5.03
C LEU A 483 11.67 -25.68 -4.94
N ALA A 484 11.67 -24.88 -6.01
CA ALA A 484 12.40 -23.62 -6.02
C ALA A 484 11.89 -22.61 -4.97
N LEU A 485 10.57 -22.56 -4.74
CA LEU A 485 9.99 -21.75 -3.67
C LEU A 485 10.37 -22.26 -2.28
N GLU A 486 10.33 -23.58 -2.05
CA GLU A 486 10.77 -24.19 -0.79
C GLU A 486 12.22 -23.79 -0.48
N PHE A 487 13.11 -23.91 -1.47
CA PHE A 487 14.51 -23.50 -1.34
C PHE A 487 14.66 -22.02 -0.99
N HIS A 488 13.88 -21.13 -1.62
CA HIS A 488 13.91 -19.71 -1.29
C HIS A 488 13.54 -19.47 0.19
N TYR A 489 12.46 -20.09 0.66
CA TYR A 489 12.03 -19.95 2.06
C TYR A 489 13.03 -20.54 3.06
N MET A 490 13.57 -21.72 2.79
CA MET A 490 14.58 -22.34 3.68
C MET A 490 15.82 -21.45 3.84
N ARG A 491 16.24 -20.77 2.76
CA ARG A 491 17.37 -19.84 2.77
C ARG A 491 17.06 -18.59 3.58
N VAL A 492 15.88 -18.00 3.39
CA VAL A 492 15.45 -16.81 4.16
C VAL A 492 15.36 -17.13 5.66
N LEU A 493 15.01 -18.36 6.01
CA LEU A 493 14.93 -18.84 7.40
C LEU A 493 16.30 -19.24 8.00
N GLY A 494 17.42 -18.95 7.33
CA GLY A 494 18.77 -19.11 7.89
C GLY A 494 19.36 -20.51 7.81
N SER A 495 18.81 -21.41 6.97
CA SER A 495 19.41 -22.73 6.73
C SER A 495 20.53 -22.63 5.68
N PHE A 496 21.73 -23.13 5.99
CA PHE A 496 22.84 -23.22 5.04
C PHE A 496 22.59 -24.37 4.04
N ILE A 497 22.08 -24.04 2.86
CA ILE A 497 21.93 -24.99 1.75
C ILE A 497 22.58 -24.41 0.49
N SER A 498 23.37 -25.24 -0.18
CA SER A 498 24.32 -24.87 -1.22
C SER A 498 24.06 -25.79 -2.43
N VAL A 499 23.92 -25.27 -3.66
CA VAL A 499 23.28 -26.00 -4.79
C VAL A 499 24.18 -26.16 -6.01
N GLY A 500 24.66 -27.39 -6.25
CA GLY A 500 25.24 -27.79 -7.54
C GLY A 500 24.18 -28.11 -8.59
N LYS A 501 24.48 -27.86 -9.89
CA LYS A 501 23.55 -28.03 -11.04
C LYS A 501 22.66 -29.28 -10.93
N ILE A 502 21.36 -29.07 -10.72
CA ILE A 502 20.35 -30.13 -10.80
C ILE A 502 20.10 -30.41 -12.29
N GLN A 503 20.58 -31.54 -12.78
CA GLN A 503 20.52 -31.86 -14.20
C GLN A 503 19.21 -32.60 -14.51
N ARG A 504 18.37 -32.02 -15.39
CA ARG A 504 17.39 -32.83 -16.14
C ARG A 504 18.19 -33.90 -16.88
N ARG A 505 17.97 -35.17 -16.56
CA ARG A 505 18.25 -36.24 -17.51
C ARG A 505 17.21 -36.09 -18.62
N SER A 506 17.56 -35.41 -19.71
CA SER A 506 16.93 -35.68 -21.00
C SER A 506 17.32 -37.11 -21.35
N GLN A 507 16.34 -38.01 -21.41
CA GLN A 507 16.50 -39.27 -22.12
C GLN A 507 16.65 -38.99 -23.62
#